data_AF-A0A962S5P0-F1
#
_entry.id   AF-A0A962S5P0-F1
#
_cell.length_a   1.000
_cell.length_b   1.000
_cell.length_c   1.000
_cell.angle_alpha   90.00
_cell.angle_beta   90.00
_cell.angle_gamma   90.00
#
_symmetry.space_group_name_H-M   'P 1'
#
loop_
_entity.id
_entity.type
_entity.pdbx_description
1 polymer ?
#
loop_
_entity_poly.entity_id
_entity_poly.type
_entity_poly.pdbx_seq_one_letter_code
_entity_poly.pdbx_strand_id
1 'polypeptide(L)'
;AQTMSSIAERSSGQSAEVASAAELASSNVQTVAAAAEELGSSISEISRQMSVQNGAADDAVTAALASDTEIKGLAEKVEAIGDVVNLITGIAEQTNLLALNATIEAARAGDAGKGFAVVASEVKNLASQTAKATDQIATQIQEVQDRTGKAVSAIADIGTRIEKIREIAASVAAAVEEQNAASGEISRNT
;
A
#
# COMPACT_ATOMS: atom_id res chain seq x y z
N ALA A 1 -69.98 36.45 41.67
CA ALA A 1 -69.08 37.40 40.97
C ALA A 1 -67.61 37.17 41.32
N GLN A 2 -67.21 37.22 42.60
CA GLN A 2 -65.80 37.02 43.02
C GLN A 2 -65.17 35.69 42.56
N THR A 3 -65.89 34.57 42.66
CA THR A 3 -65.39 33.26 42.18
C THR A 3 -65.09 33.25 40.68
N MET A 4 -65.93 33.93 39.88
CA MET A 4 -65.69 34.06 38.43
C MET A 4 -64.49 34.96 38.13
N SER A 5 -64.30 36.05 38.88
CA SER A 5 -63.12 36.93 38.76
C SER A 5 -61.83 36.16 39.05
N SER A 6 -61.82 35.38 40.15
CA SER A 6 -60.69 34.53 40.53
C SER A 6 -60.38 33.46 39.48
N ILE A 7 -61.40 32.80 38.91
CA ILE A 7 -61.22 31.81 37.84
C ILE A 7 -60.67 32.47 36.58
N ALA A 8 -61.16 33.65 36.20
CA ALA A 8 -60.70 34.39 35.04
C ALA A 8 -59.25 34.85 35.19
N GLU A 9 -58.86 35.39 36.35
CA GLU A 9 -57.47 35.75 36.65
C GLU A 9 -56.54 34.52 36.56
N ARG A 10 -56.97 33.40 37.14
CA ARG A 10 -56.19 32.15 37.11
C ARG A 10 -56.05 31.60 35.69
N SER A 11 -57.13 31.63 34.90
CA SER A 11 -57.10 31.25 33.49
C SER A 11 -56.18 32.16 32.67
N SER A 12 -56.22 33.47 32.91
CA SER A 12 -55.34 34.43 32.23
C SER A 12 -53.87 34.19 32.56
N GLY A 13 -53.56 33.88 33.83
CA GLY A 13 -52.21 33.48 34.23
C GLY A 13 -51.73 32.20 33.55
N GLN A 14 -52.58 31.17 33.51
CA GLN A 14 -52.27 29.92 32.82
C GLN A 14 -52.09 30.12 31.30
N SER A 15 -52.90 30.96 30.65
CA SER A 15 -52.73 31.29 29.24
C SER A 15 -51.41 32.02 28.96
N ALA A 16 -50.97 32.90 29.86
CA ALA A 16 -49.69 33.58 29.74
C ALA A 16 -48.50 32.61 29.89
N GLU A 17 -48.58 31.65 30.82
CA GLU A 17 -47.58 30.58 30.95
C GLU A 17 -47.52 29.70 29.69
N VAL A 18 -48.67 29.28 29.16
CA VAL A 18 -48.75 28.49 27.92
C VAL A 18 -48.17 29.26 26.73
N ALA A 19 -48.45 30.56 26.61
CA ALA A 19 -47.89 31.40 25.55
C ALA A 19 -46.35 31.47 25.65
N SER A 20 -45.82 31.72 26.84
CA SER A 20 -44.36 31.76 27.06
C SER A 20 -43.70 30.40 26.78
N ALA A 21 -44.32 29.29 27.20
CA ALA A 21 -43.83 27.95 26.90
C ALA A 21 -43.85 27.65 25.39
N ALA A 22 -44.87 28.12 24.66
CA ALA A 22 -44.97 27.97 23.21
C ALA A 22 -43.90 28.80 22.46
N GLU A 23 -43.61 30.01 22.92
CA GLU A 23 -42.52 30.84 22.38
C GLU A 23 -41.16 30.17 22.55
N LEU A 24 -40.88 29.62 23.75
CA LEU A 24 -39.67 28.86 24.02
C LEU A 24 -39.58 27.60 23.15
N ALA A 25 -40.67 26.84 23.01
CA ALA A 25 -40.72 25.67 22.14
C ALA A 25 -40.44 26.03 20.67
N SER A 26 -41.04 27.11 20.18
CA SER A 26 -40.80 27.63 18.82
C SER A 26 -39.33 27.99 18.59
N SER A 27 -38.71 28.69 19.56
CA SER A 27 -37.28 29.02 19.50
C SER A 27 -36.38 27.77 19.50
N ASN A 28 -36.74 26.74 20.26
CA ASN A 28 -36.01 25.48 20.28
C ASN A 28 -36.14 24.74 18.95
N VAL A 29 -37.35 24.69 18.36
CA VAL A 29 -37.61 24.09 17.05
C VAL A 29 -36.78 24.78 15.95
N GLN A 30 -36.73 26.12 15.94
CA GLN A 30 -35.86 26.87 15.02
C GLN A 30 -34.38 26.52 15.18
N THR A 31 -33.92 26.35 16.42
CA THR A 31 -32.53 25.95 16.71
C THR A 31 -32.23 24.54 16.19
N VAL A 32 -33.17 23.60 16.36
CA VAL A 32 -33.03 22.23 15.84
C VAL A 32 -33.06 22.21 14.31
N ALA A 33 -33.93 22.99 13.67
CA ALA A 33 -33.98 23.11 12.21
C ALA A 33 -32.65 23.61 11.64
N ALA A 34 -32.06 24.65 12.23
CA ALA A 34 -30.76 25.17 11.82
C ALA A 34 -29.64 24.11 11.97
N ALA A 35 -29.63 23.37 13.08
CA ALA A 35 -28.66 22.28 13.27
C ALA A 35 -28.85 21.14 12.26
N ALA A 36 -30.09 20.83 11.87
CA ALA A 36 -30.39 19.82 10.85
C ALA A 36 -29.93 20.25 9.44
N GLU A 37 -30.02 21.54 9.10
CA GLU A 37 -29.46 22.08 7.85
C GLU A 37 -27.93 21.96 7.82
N GLU A 38 -27.25 22.32 8.93
CA GLU A 38 -25.80 22.20 9.04
C GLU A 38 -25.32 20.74 8.97
N LEU A 39 -26.05 19.81 9.60
CA LEU A 39 -25.83 18.38 9.46
C LEU A 39 -25.99 17.89 8.02
N GLY A 40 -27.03 18.34 7.30
CA GLY A 40 -27.23 18.01 5.89
C GLY A 40 -26.08 18.45 4.99
N SER A 41 -25.52 19.65 5.25
CA SER A 41 -24.32 20.13 4.58
C SER A 41 -23.10 19.25 4.87
N SER A 42 -22.89 18.88 6.14
CA SER A 42 -21.78 18.01 6.57
C SER A 42 -21.87 16.60 5.94
N ILE A 43 -23.05 16.01 5.90
CA ILE A 43 -23.33 14.70 5.27
C ILE A 43 -23.00 14.75 3.77
N SER A 44 -23.36 15.83 3.09
CA SER A 44 -23.07 16.01 1.66
C SER A 44 -21.56 16.11 1.40
N GLU A 45 -20.81 16.80 2.25
CA GLU A 45 -19.34 16.88 2.12
C GLU A 45 -18.67 15.54 2.43
N ILE A 46 -19.14 14.80 3.45
CA ILE A 46 -18.64 13.44 3.73
C ILE A 46 -18.89 12.53 2.53
N SER A 47 -20.08 12.60 1.92
CA SER A 47 -20.41 11.81 0.72
C SER A 47 -19.47 12.13 -0.44
N ARG A 48 -19.16 13.41 -0.65
CA ARG A 48 -18.19 13.84 -1.67
C ARG A 48 -16.79 13.32 -1.39
N GLN A 49 -16.33 13.42 -0.14
CA GLN A 49 -15.01 12.92 0.28
C GLN A 49 -14.89 11.39 0.15
N MET A 50 -15.96 10.65 0.44
CA MET A 50 -16.01 9.20 0.22
C MET A 50 -15.84 8.82 -1.25
N SER A 51 -16.49 9.54 -2.16
CA SER A 51 -16.32 9.31 -3.60
C SER A 51 -14.87 9.55 -4.05
N VAL A 52 -14.25 10.64 -3.58
CA VAL A 52 -12.82 10.93 -3.86
C VAL A 52 -11.91 9.85 -3.27
N GLN A 53 -12.17 9.40 -2.04
CA GLN A 53 -11.37 8.36 -1.40
C GLN A 53 -11.46 7.02 -2.15
N ASN A 54 -12.64 6.66 -2.65
CA ASN A 54 -12.81 5.46 -3.46
C ASN A 54 -12.02 5.53 -4.77
N GLY A 55 -12.00 6.69 -5.45
CA GLY A 55 -11.15 6.91 -6.62
C GLY A 55 -9.66 6.75 -6.30
N ALA A 56 -9.19 7.39 -5.23
CA ALA A 56 -7.80 7.27 -4.79
C ALA A 56 -7.41 5.83 -4.41
N ALA A 57 -8.34 5.05 -3.84
CA ALA A 57 -8.12 3.64 -3.57
C ALA A 57 -7.98 2.81 -4.86
N ASP A 58 -8.76 3.11 -5.90
CA ASP A 58 -8.64 2.45 -7.21
C ASP A 58 -7.32 2.76 -7.93
N ASP A 59 -6.92 4.04 -7.90
CA ASP A 59 -5.61 4.46 -8.39
C ASP A 59 -4.46 3.72 -7.66
N ALA A 60 -4.58 3.55 -6.34
CA ALA A 60 -3.61 2.83 -5.54
C ALA A 60 -3.54 1.33 -5.89
N VAL A 61 -4.67 0.67 -6.16
CA VAL A 61 -4.69 -0.72 -6.65
C VAL A 61 -3.98 -0.82 -8.00
N THR A 62 -4.31 0.08 -8.92
CA THR A 62 -3.69 0.10 -10.26
C THR A 62 -2.18 0.29 -10.17
N ALA A 63 -1.71 1.22 -9.33
CA ALA A 63 -0.29 1.45 -9.09
C ALA A 63 0.42 0.25 -8.43
N ALA A 64 -0.25 -0.43 -7.50
CA ALA A 64 0.27 -1.64 -6.87
C ALA A 64 0.42 -2.79 -7.90
N LEU A 65 -0.57 -3.01 -8.76
CA LEU A 65 -0.52 -4.04 -9.81
C LEU A 65 0.57 -3.75 -10.87
N ALA A 66 0.74 -2.50 -11.27
CA ALA A 66 1.81 -2.09 -12.15
C ALA A 66 3.19 -2.36 -11.51
N SER A 67 3.34 -2.02 -10.23
CA SER A 67 4.57 -2.27 -9.47
C SER A 67 4.87 -3.78 -9.33
N ASP A 68 3.85 -4.60 -9.07
CA ASP A 68 3.99 -6.07 -9.00
C ASP A 68 4.50 -6.64 -10.33
N THR A 69 3.97 -6.15 -11.45
CA THR A 69 4.39 -6.57 -12.79
C THR A 69 5.86 -6.23 -13.06
N GLU A 70 6.28 -5.00 -12.77
CA GLU A 70 7.67 -4.57 -12.96
C GLU A 70 8.65 -5.35 -12.08
N ILE A 71 8.27 -5.61 -10.82
CA ILE A 71 9.12 -6.35 -9.89
C ILE A 71 9.22 -7.83 -10.27
N LYS A 72 8.15 -8.44 -10.78
CA LYS A 72 8.21 -9.79 -11.36
C LYS A 72 9.14 -9.85 -12.57
N GLY A 73 9.05 -8.88 -13.47
CA GLY A 73 9.98 -8.77 -14.60
C GLY A 73 11.44 -8.56 -14.16
N LEU A 74 11.67 -7.85 -13.05
CA LEU A 74 12.99 -7.73 -12.45
C LEU A 74 13.48 -9.08 -11.89
N ALA A 75 12.60 -9.84 -11.21
CA ALA A 75 12.94 -11.16 -10.66
C ALA A 75 13.41 -12.12 -11.76
N GLU A 76 12.68 -12.20 -12.87
CA GLU A 76 13.02 -13.03 -14.03
C GLU A 76 14.38 -12.63 -14.64
N LYS A 77 14.66 -11.33 -14.77
CA LYS A 77 15.95 -10.86 -15.27
C LYS A 77 17.11 -11.20 -14.34
N VAL A 78 16.89 -11.11 -13.04
CA VAL A 78 17.90 -11.44 -12.02
C VAL A 78 18.18 -12.93 -12.01
N GLU A 79 17.17 -13.78 -12.18
CA GLU A 79 17.32 -15.23 -12.37
C GLU A 79 18.19 -15.55 -13.61
N ALA A 80 17.89 -14.93 -14.75
CA ALA A 80 18.69 -15.10 -15.97
C ALA A 80 20.15 -14.66 -15.79
N ILE A 81 20.42 -13.61 -15.00
CA ILE A 81 21.79 -13.22 -14.65
C ILE A 81 22.46 -14.30 -13.79
N GLY A 82 21.73 -14.89 -12.83
CA GLY A 82 22.21 -16.00 -12.02
C GLY A 82 22.67 -17.20 -12.87
N ASP A 83 21.88 -17.58 -13.88
CA ASP A 83 22.25 -18.64 -14.82
C ASP A 83 23.54 -18.34 -15.59
N VAL A 84 23.70 -17.09 -16.04
CA VAL A 84 24.93 -16.66 -16.72
C VAL A 84 26.13 -16.70 -15.78
N VAL A 85 25.97 -16.28 -14.52
CA VAL A 85 27.04 -16.32 -13.50
C VAL A 85 27.45 -17.77 -13.20
N ASN A 86 26.49 -18.69 -13.13
CA ASN A 86 26.75 -20.12 -12.95
C ASN A 86 27.53 -20.70 -14.15
N LEU A 87 27.16 -20.32 -15.38
CA LEU A 87 27.90 -20.72 -16.58
C LEU A 87 29.35 -20.20 -16.56
N ILE A 88 29.57 -18.93 -16.22
CA ILE A 88 30.91 -18.34 -16.16
C ILE A 88 31.74 -19.05 -15.08
N THR A 89 31.14 -19.39 -13.94
CA THR A 89 31.81 -20.15 -12.87
C THR A 89 32.28 -21.51 -13.40
N GLY A 90 31.42 -22.24 -14.11
CA GLY A 90 31.80 -23.51 -14.75
C GLY A 90 32.91 -23.36 -15.81
N ILE A 91 32.89 -22.28 -16.60
CA ILE A 91 33.96 -21.97 -17.57
C ILE A 91 35.28 -21.69 -16.83
N ALA A 92 35.25 -20.94 -15.73
CA ALA A 92 36.43 -20.65 -14.93
C ALA A 92 37.04 -21.92 -14.33
N GLU A 93 36.21 -22.81 -13.78
CA GLU A 93 36.64 -24.12 -13.28
C GLU A 93 37.28 -25.00 -14.37
N GLN A 94 36.64 -25.07 -15.54
CA GLN A 94 37.17 -25.82 -16.69
C GLN A 94 38.50 -25.21 -17.18
N THR A 95 38.59 -23.88 -17.24
CA THR A 95 39.82 -23.16 -17.62
C THR A 95 40.94 -23.44 -16.63
N ASN A 96 40.65 -23.45 -15.34
CA ASN A 96 41.60 -23.80 -14.29
C ASN A 96 42.11 -25.25 -14.43
N LEU A 97 41.22 -26.20 -14.75
CA LEU A 97 41.62 -27.59 -15.02
C LEU A 97 42.49 -27.72 -16.28
N LEU A 98 42.15 -27.01 -17.35
CA LEU A 98 42.97 -26.97 -18.57
C LEU A 98 44.36 -26.39 -18.31
N ALA A 99 44.43 -25.29 -17.53
CA ALA A 99 45.69 -24.67 -17.14
C ALA A 99 46.54 -25.60 -16.26
N LEU A 100 45.91 -26.37 -15.37
CA LEU A 100 46.58 -27.38 -14.57
C LEU A 100 47.18 -28.48 -15.45
N ASN A 101 46.43 -29.02 -16.41
CA ASN A 101 46.92 -30.01 -17.36
C ASN A 101 48.08 -29.46 -18.21
N ALA A 102 47.98 -28.21 -18.67
CA ALA A 102 49.05 -27.52 -19.38
C ALA A 102 50.32 -27.36 -18.51
N THR A 103 50.15 -27.08 -17.21
CA THR A 103 51.27 -27.00 -16.26
C THR A 103 51.97 -28.35 -16.11
N ILE A 104 51.20 -29.45 -16.05
CA ILE A 104 51.74 -30.82 -15.98
C ILE A 104 52.53 -31.17 -17.24
N GLU A 105 51.98 -30.88 -18.42
CA GLU A 105 52.65 -31.20 -19.69
C GLU A 105 53.89 -30.32 -19.92
N ALA A 106 53.85 -29.05 -19.49
CA ALA A 106 55.02 -28.18 -19.50
C ALA A 106 56.15 -28.70 -18.61
N ALA A 107 55.84 -29.22 -17.42
CA ALA A 107 56.82 -29.86 -16.55
C ALA A 107 57.42 -31.12 -17.20
N ARG A 108 56.60 -31.89 -17.93
CA ARG A 108 57.04 -33.10 -18.65
C ARG A 108 57.99 -32.79 -19.81
N ALA A 109 57.82 -31.65 -20.46
CA ALA A 109 58.71 -31.17 -21.52
C ALA A 109 60.05 -30.60 -21.03
N GLY A 110 60.26 -30.50 -19.70
CA GLY A 110 61.52 -30.04 -19.11
C GLY A 110 61.88 -28.61 -19.52
N ASP A 111 63.13 -28.40 -19.94
CA ASP A 111 63.63 -27.06 -20.31
C ASP A 111 62.89 -26.43 -21.50
N ALA A 112 62.37 -27.24 -22.43
CA ALA A 112 61.60 -26.77 -23.58
C ALA A 112 60.21 -26.24 -23.19
N GLY A 113 59.68 -26.64 -22.02
CA GLY A 113 58.35 -26.28 -21.54
C GLY A 113 58.29 -25.01 -20.68
N LYS A 114 59.42 -24.38 -20.33
CA LYS A 114 59.47 -23.26 -19.37
C LYS A 114 58.57 -22.08 -19.74
N GLY A 115 58.56 -21.67 -21.02
CA GLY A 115 57.67 -20.59 -21.48
C GLY A 115 56.19 -20.96 -21.39
N PHE A 116 55.86 -22.21 -21.69
CA PHE A 116 54.49 -22.72 -21.60
C PHE A 116 54.01 -22.84 -20.15
N ALA A 117 54.91 -23.18 -19.22
CA ALA A 117 54.62 -23.24 -17.79
C ALA A 117 54.24 -21.86 -17.22
N VAL A 118 54.89 -20.78 -17.67
CA VAL A 118 54.55 -19.40 -17.25
C VAL A 118 53.14 -19.03 -17.72
N VAL A 119 52.83 -19.27 -18.99
CA VAL A 119 51.48 -19.00 -19.54
C VAL A 119 50.42 -19.83 -18.82
N ALA A 120 50.68 -21.13 -18.58
CA ALA A 120 49.74 -21.99 -17.87
C ALA A 120 49.48 -21.49 -16.43
N SER A 121 50.52 -21.03 -15.72
CA SER A 121 50.36 -20.43 -14.40
C SER A 121 49.54 -19.14 -14.42
N GLU A 122 49.74 -18.29 -15.43
CA GLU A 122 48.98 -17.04 -15.57
C GLU A 122 47.50 -17.32 -15.87
N VAL A 123 47.21 -18.24 -16.79
CA VAL A 123 45.83 -18.68 -17.11
C VAL A 123 45.16 -19.26 -15.86
N LYS A 124 45.88 -20.08 -15.08
CA LYS A 124 45.37 -20.64 -13.81
C LYS A 124 45.02 -19.52 -12.82
N ASN A 125 45.87 -18.50 -12.71
CA ASN A 125 45.64 -17.36 -11.83
C ASN A 125 44.38 -16.57 -12.26
N LEU A 126 44.27 -16.24 -13.55
CA LEU A 126 43.09 -15.56 -14.11
C LEU A 126 41.82 -16.37 -13.87
N ALA A 127 41.84 -17.69 -14.10
CA ALA A 127 40.70 -18.55 -13.87
C ALA A 127 40.25 -18.53 -12.39
N SER A 128 41.21 -18.56 -11.45
CA SER A 128 40.91 -18.44 -10.01
C SER A 128 40.36 -17.08 -9.63
N GLN A 129 40.84 -15.99 -10.25
CA GLN A 129 40.30 -14.65 -10.02
C GLN A 129 38.88 -14.53 -10.57
N THR A 130 38.61 -15.08 -11.76
CA THR A 130 37.27 -15.13 -12.35
C THR A 130 36.30 -15.88 -11.45
N ALA A 131 36.66 -17.07 -10.96
CA ALA A 131 35.81 -17.85 -10.05
C ALA A 131 35.49 -17.09 -8.75
N LYS A 132 36.47 -16.37 -8.19
CA LYS A 132 36.23 -15.54 -7.00
C LYS A 132 35.29 -14.37 -7.31
N ALA A 133 35.44 -13.73 -8.47
CA ALA A 133 34.58 -12.63 -8.88
C ALA A 133 33.14 -13.11 -9.13
N THR A 134 32.95 -14.28 -9.76
CA THR A 134 31.61 -14.83 -9.98
C THR A 134 30.92 -15.24 -8.69
N ASP A 135 31.65 -15.77 -7.70
CA ASP A 135 31.11 -16.09 -6.37
C ASP A 135 30.61 -14.83 -5.62
N GLN A 136 31.36 -13.72 -5.73
CA GLN A 136 30.94 -12.42 -5.20
C GLN A 136 29.68 -11.90 -5.91
N ILE A 137 29.60 -12.04 -7.23
CA ILE A 137 28.41 -11.64 -8.00
C ILE A 137 27.22 -12.53 -7.63
N ALA A 138 27.40 -13.84 -7.48
CA ALA A 138 26.34 -14.77 -7.08
C ALA A 138 25.73 -14.38 -5.73
N THR A 139 26.57 -13.99 -4.76
CA THR A 139 26.11 -13.46 -3.46
C THR A 139 25.25 -12.21 -3.64
N GLN A 140 25.67 -11.27 -4.49
CA GLN A 140 24.88 -10.05 -4.77
C GLN A 140 23.56 -10.36 -5.47
N ILE A 141 23.54 -11.32 -6.40
CA ILE A 141 22.31 -11.76 -7.07
C ILE A 141 21.32 -12.34 -6.06
N GLN A 142 21.80 -13.17 -5.12
CA GLN A 142 20.95 -13.71 -4.06
C GLN A 142 20.34 -12.59 -3.19
N GLU A 143 21.15 -11.58 -2.80
CA GLU A 143 20.63 -10.44 -2.04
C GLU A 143 19.58 -9.64 -2.82
N VAL A 144 19.75 -9.49 -4.13
CA VAL A 144 18.77 -8.82 -5.00
C VAL A 144 17.49 -9.64 -5.10
N GLN A 145 17.58 -10.97 -5.29
CA GLN A 145 16.42 -11.86 -5.31
C GLN A 145 15.62 -11.79 -4.01
N ASP A 146 16.30 -11.84 -2.86
CA ASP A 146 15.67 -11.74 -1.55
C ASP A 146 14.94 -10.40 -1.36
N ARG A 147 15.55 -9.29 -1.80
CA ARG A 147 14.94 -7.95 -1.74
C ARG A 147 13.73 -7.83 -2.68
N THR A 148 13.83 -8.37 -3.88
CA THR A 148 12.73 -8.44 -4.86
C THR A 148 11.57 -9.24 -4.29
N GLY A 149 11.82 -10.41 -3.68
CA GLY A 149 10.78 -11.22 -3.03
C GLY A 149 10.08 -10.48 -1.88
N LYS A 150 10.84 -9.76 -1.04
CA LYS A 150 10.26 -8.89 0.01
C LYS A 150 9.40 -7.77 -0.57
N ALA A 151 9.80 -7.20 -1.70
CA ALA A 151 9.04 -6.14 -2.36
C ALA A 151 7.71 -6.67 -2.92
N VAL A 152 7.69 -7.86 -3.52
CA VAL A 152 6.44 -8.53 -3.96
C VAL A 152 5.49 -8.74 -2.77
N SER A 153 6.00 -9.26 -1.64
CA SER A 153 5.18 -9.45 -0.44
C SER A 153 4.61 -8.13 0.09
N ALA A 154 5.41 -7.06 0.10
CA ALA A 154 4.96 -5.74 0.55
C ALA A 154 3.86 -5.17 -0.36
N ILE A 155 3.94 -5.40 -1.67
CA ILE A 155 2.89 -4.98 -2.62
C ILE A 155 1.59 -5.77 -2.40
N ALA A 156 1.68 -7.07 -2.15
CA ALA A 156 0.51 -7.89 -1.81
C ALA A 156 -0.18 -7.41 -0.52
N ASP A 157 0.61 -7.05 0.50
CA ASP A 157 0.11 -6.46 1.74
C ASP A 157 -0.58 -5.11 1.50
N ILE A 158 -0.05 -4.28 0.60
CA ILE A 158 -0.69 -3.02 0.19
C ILE A 158 -2.06 -3.30 -0.44
N GLY A 159 -2.16 -4.29 -1.34
CA GLY A 159 -3.43 -4.69 -1.94
C GLY A 159 -4.49 -5.06 -0.89
N THR A 160 -4.12 -5.90 0.07
CA THR A 160 -5.00 -6.30 1.19
C THR A 160 -5.45 -5.10 2.04
N ARG A 161 -4.55 -4.15 2.30
CA ARG A 161 -4.89 -2.93 3.04
C ARG A 161 -5.87 -2.03 2.28
N ILE A 162 -5.73 -1.95 0.95
CA ILE A 162 -6.64 -1.17 0.10
C ILE A 162 -8.04 -1.82 0.05
N GLU A 163 -8.13 -3.14 -0.01
CA GLU A 163 -9.42 -3.84 0.10
C GLU A 163 -10.14 -3.51 1.41
N LYS A 164 -9.40 -3.51 2.53
CA LYS A 164 -9.96 -3.11 3.83
C LYS A 164 -10.41 -1.64 3.86
N ILE A 165 -9.72 -0.75 3.15
CA ILE A 165 -10.16 0.64 3.00
C ILE A 165 -11.50 0.70 2.24
N ARG A 166 -11.67 -0.10 1.19
CA ARG A 166 -12.94 -0.18 0.43
C ARG A 166 -14.10 -0.67 1.29
N GLU A 167 -13.87 -1.69 2.13
CA GLU A 167 -14.90 -2.18 3.06
C GLU A 167 -15.35 -1.11 4.05
N ILE A 168 -14.40 -0.37 4.64
CA ILE A 168 -14.69 0.73 5.56
C ILE A 168 -15.46 1.84 4.84
N ALA A 169 -15.03 2.23 3.63
CA ALA A 169 -15.70 3.26 2.84
C ALA A 169 -17.15 2.88 2.51
N ALA A 170 -17.41 1.61 2.17
CA ALA A 170 -18.76 1.11 1.95
C ALA A 170 -19.63 1.17 3.22
N SER A 171 -19.06 0.80 4.38
CA SER A 171 -19.76 0.92 5.66
C SER A 171 -20.07 2.37 6.04
N VAL A 172 -19.15 3.30 5.76
CA VAL A 172 -19.37 4.73 6.01
C VAL A 172 -20.43 5.28 5.06
N ALA A 173 -20.42 4.91 3.78
CA ALA A 173 -21.44 5.33 2.83
C ALA A 173 -22.86 4.91 3.27
N ALA A 174 -23.03 3.68 3.76
CA ALA A 174 -24.30 3.22 4.30
C ALA A 174 -24.76 4.04 5.53
N ALA A 175 -23.84 4.35 6.45
CA ALA A 175 -24.15 5.18 7.62
C ALA A 175 -24.52 6.63 7.23
N VAL A 176 -23.89 7.17 6.18
CA VAL A 176 -24.18 8.52 5.67
C VAL A 176 -25.56 8.58 5.01
N GLU A 177 -25.97 7.54 4.28
CA GLU A 177 -27.34 7.45 3.75
C GLU A 177 -28.39 7.43 4.87
N GLU A 178 -28.14 6.67 5.95
CA GLU A 178 -29.03 6.63 7.13
C GLU A 178 -29.10 7.99 7.83
N GLN A 179 -27.96 8.65 8.04
CA GLN A 179 -27.93 10.00 8.63
C GLN A 179 -28.65 11.03 7.76
N ASN A 180 -28.53 10.94 6.43
CA ASN A 180 -29.21 11.85 5.52
C ASN A 180 -30.74 11.70 5.61
N ALA A 181 -31.23 10.45 5.70
CA ALA A 181 -32.65 10.18 5.90
C ALA A 181 -33.15 10.76 7.22
N ALA A 182 -32.43 10.52 8.32
CA ALA A 182 -32.79 11.04 9.65
C ALA A 182 -32.79 12.57 9.71
N SER A 183 -31.77 13.22 9.13
CA SER A 183 -31.69 14.69 9.08
C SER A 183 -32.84 15.29 8.26
N GLY A 184 -33.20 14.63 7.15
CA GLY A 184 -34.34 15.01 6.31
C GLY A 184 -35.71 14.77 6.96
N GLU A 185 -35.81 13.87 7.94
CA GLU A 185 -37.01 13.74 8.78
C GLU A 185 -37.08 14.83 9.85
N ILE A 186 -35.96 15.17 10.50
CA ILE A 186 -35.91 16.25 11.49
C ILE A 186 -36.34 17.56 10.85
N SER A 187 -35.73 17.92 9.72
CA SER A 187 -36.05 19.15 8.99
C SER A 187 -37.51 19.22 8.50
N ARG A 188 -38.19 18.07 8.31
CA ARG A 188 -39.61 18.02 7.95
C ARG A 188 -40.55 18.11 9.15
N ASN A 189 -40.10 17.75 10.35
CA ASN A 189 -40.91 17.72 11.57
C ASN A 189 -40.69 18.96 12.48
N THR A 190 -39.71 19.80 12.18
CA THR A 190 -39.42 21.08 12.85
C THR A 190 -39.79 22.25 11.96
#